data_AF-A0A2I0QF80-F1
#
_entry.id   AF-A0A2I0QF80-F1
#
_cell.length_a   1.000
_cell.length_b   1.000
_cell.length_c   1.000
_cell.angle_alpha   90.00
_cell.angle_beta   90.00
_cell.angle_gamma   90.00
#
_symmetry.space_group_name_H-M   'P 1'
#
loop_
_entity.id
_entity.type
_entity.pdbx_description
1 polymer ?
#
loop_
_entity_poly.entity_id
_entity_poly.type
_entity_poly.pdbx_seq_one_letter_code
_entity_poly.pdbx_strand_id
1 'polypeptide(L)'
;MQLLKTRLRNFKLSGIYNNLEERVSYAQEKSLSYGEFLELLLEDEENNRRTNSYQKRYTRAKLPAHKNIEDFDFSFQPSIDKRIINDCLTCNFITEKRNIVFIGNPGTGKSYLSIAIGIKALMKGYKVLFT
;
A
#
# COMPACT_ATOMS: atom_id res chain seq x y z
N MET A 1 27.57 6.61 -18.31
CA MET A 1 26.21 6.05 -18.09
C MET A 1 26.21 4.55 -17.77
N GLN A 2 26.90 3.70 -18.54
CA GLN A 2 26.82 2.23 -18.35
C GLN A 2 27.34 1.74 -16.99
N LEU A 3 28.46 2.29 -16.49
CA LEU A 3 28.98 1.94 -15.15
C LEU A 3 28.02 2.31 -14.02
N LEU A 4 27.35 3.48 -14.13
CA LEU A 4 26.37 3.94 -13.15
C LEU A 4 25.17 2.99 -13.10
N LYS A 5 24.61 2.65 -14.26
CA LYS A 5 23.52 1.66 -14.37
C LYS A 5 23.90 0.30 -13.77
N THR A 6 25.11 -0.19 -14.02
CA THR A 6 25.62 -1.43 -13.41
C THR A 6 25.68 -1.33 -11.88
N ARG A 7 26.19 -0.23 -11.34
CA ARG A 7 26.25 -0.01 -9.88
C ARG A 7 24.86 0.07 -9.25
N LEU A 8 23.93 0.79 -9.87
CA LEU A 8 22.54 0.88 -9.39
C LEU A 8 21.88 -0.50 -9.32
N ARG A 9 22.10 -1.35 -10.33
CA ARG A 9 21.62 -2.74 -10.34
C ARG A 9 22.22 -3.55 -9.19
N ASN A 10 23.53 -3.44 -8.96
CA ASN A 10 24.22 -4.16 -7.89
C ASN A 10 23.73 -3.74 -6.49
N PHE A 11 23.45 -2.45 -6.29
CA PHE A 11 22.87 -1.94 -5.04
C PHE A 11 21.36 -2.18 -4.89
N LYS A 12 20.72 -2.83 -5.86
CA LYS A 12 19.27 -3.05 -5.90
C LYS A 12 18.46 -1.76 -5.84
N LEU A 13 18.97 -0.70 -6.48
CA LEU A 13 18.32 0.60 -6.62
C LEU A 13 17.48 0.62 -7.91
N SER A 14 16.48 -0.27 -7.95
CA SER A 14 15.70 -0.51 -9.17
C SER A 14 14.82 0.67 -9.58
N GLY A 15 14.32 1.47 -8.63
CA GLY A 15 13.52 2.66 -8.94
C GLY A 15 14.36 3.70 -9.67
N ILE A 16 15.54 4.01 -9.12
CA ILE A 16 16.50 4.91 -9.75
C ILE A 16 16.96 4.35 -11.10
N TYR A 17 17.31 3.07 -11.17
CA TYR A 17 17.78 2.45 -12.41
C TYR A 17 16.78 2.61 -13.57
N ASN A 18 15.49 2.41 -13.30
CA ASN A 18 14.44 2.47 -14.31
C ASN A 18 14.17 3.91 -14.78
N ASN A 19 14.21 4.89 -13.87
CA ASN A 19 13.81 6.26 -14.16
C ASN A 19 14.99 7.21 -14.42
N LEU A 20 16.24 6.74 -14.30
CA LEU A 20 17.44 7.59 -14.32
C LEU A 20 17.50 8.53 -15.54
N GLU A 21 17.21 8.03 -16.74
CA GLU A 21 17.31 8.84 -17.97
C GLU A 21 16.27 9.96 -17.99
N GLU A 22 15.03 9.65 -17.62
CA GLU A 22 13.96 10.63 -17.51
C GLU A 22 14.28 11.69 -16.45
N ARG A 23 14.77 11.26 -15.28
CA ARG A 23 15.14 12.18 -14.17
C ARG A 23 16.32 13.08 -14.53
N VAL A 24 17.29 12.59 -15.29
CA VAL A 24 18.42 13.40 -15.76
C VAL A 24 17.95 14.48 -16.74
N SER A 25 17.11 14.13 -17.71
CA SER A 25 16.53 15.12 -18.64
C SER A 25 15.67 16.15 -17.89
N TYR A 26 14.83 15.68 -16.97
CA TYR A 26 14.00 16.57 -16.14
C TYR A 26 14.84 17.55 -15.30
N ALA A 27 15.93 17.07 -14.70
CA ALA A 27 16.82 17.92 -13.90
C ALA A 27 17.51 18.99 -14.75
N GLN A 28 17.87 18.67 -16.00
CA GLN A 28 18.43 19.62 -16.94
C GLN A 28 17.41 20.68 -17.35
N GLU A 29 16.19 20.26 -17.73
CA GLU A 29 15.12 21.17 -18.14
C GLU A 29 14.68 22.13 -17.03
N LYS A 30 14.58 21.61 -15.80
CA LYS A 30 14.15 22.39 -14.63
C LYS A 30 15.29 23.08 -13.89
N SER A 31 16.54 22.89 -14.33
CA SER A 31 17.74 23.42 -13.65
C SER A 31 17.76 23.12 -12.15
N LEU A 32 17.46 21.86 -11.79
CA LEU A 32 17.42 21.43 -10.39
C LEU A 32 18.81 21.54 -9.75
N SER A 33 18.84 21.93 -8.48
CA SER A 33 20.04 21.84 -7.67
C SER A 33 20.45 20.37 -7.47
N TYR A 34 21.72 20.14 -7.14
CA TYR A 34 22.22 18.78 -6.87
C TYR A 34 21.46 18.09 -5.73
N GLY A 35 21.02 18.86 -4.72
CA GLY A 35 20.21 18.35 -3.61
C GLY A 35 18.82 17.90 -4.07
N GLU A 36 18.11 18.74 -4.82
CA GLU A 36 16.79 18.42 -5.36
C GLU A 36 16.83 17.22 -6.31
N PHE A 37 17.88 17.12 -7.14
CA PHE A 37 18.04 15.96 -8.01
C PHE A 37 18.27 14.67 -7.23
N LEU A 38 19.10 14.71 -6.18
CA LEU A 38 19.33 13.52 -5.34
C LEU A 38 18.05 13.10 -4.61
N GLU A 39 17.30 14.06 -4.06
CA GLU A 39 16.02 13.79 -3.41
C GLU A 39 15.03 13.12 -4.37
N LEU A 40 14.93 13.63 -5.60
CA LEU A 40 14.05 13.07 -6.63
C LEU A 40 14.39 11.62 -6.98
N LEU A 41 15.67 11.27 -7.05
CA LEU A 41 16.11 9.89 -7.26
C LEU A 41 15.77 9.01 -6.06
N LEU A 42 15.94 9.50 -4.84
CA LEU A 42 15.61 8.75 -3.63
C LEU A 42 14.10 8.51 -3.49
N GLU A 43 13.26 9.49 -3.85
CA GLU A 43 11.81 9.33 -3.90
C GLU A 43 11.39 8.19 -4.84
N ASP A 44 11.99 8.10 -6.03
CA ASP A 44 11.72 7.01 -6.97
C ASP A 44 12.05 5.63 -6.39
N GLU A 45 13.19 5.52 -5.70
CA GLU A 45 13.57 4.28 -5.05
C GLU A 45 12.66 3.94 -3.88
N GLU A 46 12.30 4.92 -3.06
CA GLU A 46 11.40 4.71 -1.93
C GLU A 46 10.02 4.23 -2.42
N ASN A 47 9.47 4.89 -3.43
CA ASN A 47 8.19 4.53 -4.04
C ASN A 47 8.22 3.12 -4.63
N ASN A 48 9.30 2.76 -5.35
CA ASN A 48 9.49 1.42 -5.88
C ASN A 48 9.56 0.36 -4.75
N ARG A 49 10.31 0.62 -3.68
CA ARG A 49 10.40 -0.29 -2.52
C ARG A 49 9.07 -0.44 -1.81
N ARG A 50 8.36 0.67 -1.56
CA ARG A 50 7.05 0.68 -0.91
C ARG A 50 6.04 -0.14 -1.71
N THR A 51 6.01 0.06 -3.03
CA THR A 51 5.15 -0.67 -3.96
C THR A 51 5.45 -2.17 -3.96
N ASN A 52 6.72 -2.55 -4.13
CA ASN A 52 7.12 -3.96 -4.11
C ASN A 52 6.83 -4.65 -2.78
N SER A 53 7.03 -3.93 -1.66
CA SER A 53 6.73 -4.40 -0.31
C SER A 53 5.21 -4.64 -0.13
N TYR A 54 4.38 -3.72 -0.59
CA TYR A 54 2.93 -3.87 -0.60
C TYR A 54 2.48 -5.06 -1.47
N GLN A 55 2.95 -5.14 -2.72
CA GLN A 55 2.58 -6.23 -3.64
C GLN A 55 2.93 -7.59 -3.05
N LYS A 56 4.14 -7.73 -2.47
CA LYS A 56 4.55 -8.97 -1.81
C LYS A 56 3.65 -9.34 -0.64
N ARG A 57 3.21 -8.37 0.18
CA ARG A 57 2.25 -8.64 1.26
C ARG A 57 0.87 -9.00 0.70
N TYR A 58 0.40 -8.28 -0.33
CA TYR A 58 -0.89 -8.49 -0.96
C TYR A 58 -1.02 -9.90 -1.56
N THR A 59 -0.04 -10.35 -2.35
CA THR A 59 -0.02 -11.70 -2.91
C THR A 59 -0.02 -12.78 -1.81
N ARG A 60 0.69 -12.55 -0.71
CA ARG A 60 0.74 -13.50 0.42
C ARG A 60 -0.55 -13.51 1.25
N ALA A 61 -1.36 -12.47 1.19
CA ALA A 61 -2.59 -12.37 1.95
C ALA A 61 -3.70 -13.29 1.44
N LYS A 62 -3.60 -13.78 0.19
CA LYS A 62 -4.58 -14.71 -0.41
C LYS A 62 -6.04 -14.21 -0.32
N LEU A 63 -6.22 -12.90 -0.43
CA LEU A 63 -7.55 -12.29 -0.42
C LEU A 63 -8.36 -12.82 -1.62
N PRO A 64 -9.62 -13.25 -1.43
CA PRO A 64 -10.43 -13.81 -2.51
C PRO A 64 -10.91 -12.76 -3.53
N ALA A 65 -10.89 -11.48 -3.15
CA ALA A 65 -11.24 -10.36 -4.01
C ALA A 65 -10.56 -9.07 -3.52
N HIS A 66 -10.46 -8.09 -4.39
CA HIS A 66 -10.12 -6.71 -4.02
C HIS A 66 -11.40 -5.96 -3.67
N LYS A 67 -11.54 -5.48 -2.43
CA LYS A 67 -12.73 -4.75 -1.94
C LYS A 67 -12.30 -3.47 -1.23
N ASN A 68 -12.65 -2.32 -1.79
CA ASN A 68 -12.40 -1.03 -1.18
C ASN A 68 -13.53 -0.68 -0.24
N ILE A 69 -13.24 -0.06 0.90
CA ILE A 69 -14.30 0.33 1.83
C ILE A 69 -15.21 1.41 1.24
N GLU A 70 -14.67 2.20 0.32
CA GLU A 70 -15.35 3.28 -0.37
C GLU A 70 -16.50 2.77 -1.24
N ASP A 71 -16.44 1.52 -1.71
CA ASP A 71 -17.51 0.89 -2.50
C ASP A 71 -18.51 0.09 -1.63
N PHE A 72 -18.40 0.16 -0.30
CA PHE A 72 -19.33 -0.53 0.60
C PHE A 72 -20.60 0.31 0.82
N ASP A 73 -21.74 -0.25 0.45
CA ASP A 73 -23.04 0.38 0.71
C ASP A 73 -23.48 0.18 2.16
N PHE A 74 -23.25 1.20 2.99
CA PHE A 74 -23.71 1.22 4.38
C PHE A 74 -25.23 1.35 4.50
N SER A 75 -25.95 1.79 3.46
CA SER A 75 -27.42 1.87 3.50
C SER A 75 -28.07 0.49 3.43
N PHE A 76 -27.42 -0.48 2.76
CA PHE A 76 -27.86 -1.88 2.72
C PHE A 76 -27.74 -2.59 4.08
N GLN A 77 -26.86 -2.13 4.97
CA GLN A 77 -26.71 -2.67 6.31
C GLN A 77 -26.67 -1.56 7.38
N PRO A 78 -27.84 -0.99 7.74
CA PRO A 78 -27.93 0.18 8.60
C PRO A 78 -27.56 -0.11 10.07
N SER A 79 -27.50 -1.40 10.48
CA SER A 79 -27.08 -1.76 11.84
C SER A 79 -25.58 -1.62 12.08
N ILE A 80 -24.78 -1.45 11.02
CA ILE A 80 -23.32 -1.27 11.14
C ILE A 80 -23.02 0.20 11.39
N ASP A 81 -22.43 0.48 12.55
CA ASP A 81 -21.90 1.81 12.84
C ASP A 81 -20.64 2.08 11.99
N LYS A 82 -20.78 2.98 11.02
CA LYS A 82 -19.69 3.45 10.16
C LYS A 82 -18.49 3.98 10.96
N ARG A 83 -18.71 4.54 12.16
CA ARG A 83 -17.63 5.04 13.03
C ARG A 83 -16.74 3.90 13.51
N ILE A 84 -17.33 2.78 13.93
CA ILE A 84 -16.58 1.58 14.37
C ILE A 84 -15.79 1.02 13.20
N ILE A 85 -16.38 0.93 12.01
CA ILE A 85 -15.67 0.46 10.83
C ILE A 85 -14.52 1.39 10.47
N ASN A 86 -14.73 2.71 10.51
CA ASN A 86 -13.68 3.68 10.27
C ASN A 86 -12.51 3.56 11.26
N ASP A 87 -12.80 3.34 12.55
CA ASP A 87 -11.78 3.05 13.55
C ASP A 87 -11.00 1.77 13.19
N CYS A 88 -11.69 0.70 12.78
CA CYS A 88 -11.03 -0.53 12.35
C CYS A 88 -10.09 -0.34 11.15
N LEU A 89 -10.44 0.53 10.20
CA LEU A 89 -9.59 0.85 9.03
C LEU A 89 -8.31 1.61 9.41
N THR A 90 -8.28 2.24 10.59
CA THR A 90 -7.03 2.81 11.12
C THR A 90 -6.03 1.73 11.51
N CYS A 91 -6.48 0.49 11.71
CA CYS A 91 -5.71 -0.62 12.23
C CYS A 91 -5.19 -0.42 13.67
N ASN A 92 -5.75 0.53 14.43
CA ASN A 92 -5.40 0.74 15.84
C ASN A 92 -5.68 -0.50 16.70
N PHE A 93 -6.68 -1.31 16.33
CA PHE A 93 -6.93 -2.59 17.00
C PHE A 93 -5.70 -3.52 16.97
N ILE A 94 -4.84 -3.44 15.96
CA ILE A 94 -3.61 -4.24 15.87
C ILE A 94 -2.58 -3.76 16.89
N THR A 95 -2.36 -2.43 16.97
CA THR A 95 -1.39 -1.84 17.91
C THR A 95 -1.82 -2.05 19.36
N GLU A 96 -3.13 -1.97 19.61
CA GLU A 96 -3.75 -2.20 20.92
C GLU A 96 -3.99 -3.68 21.24
N LYS A 97 -3.64 -4.59 20.32
CA LYS A 97 -3.83 -6.05 20.47
C LYS A 97 -5.29 -6.44 20.76
N ARG A 98 -6.25 -5.69 20.20
CA ARG A 98 -7.68 -6.00 20.24
C ARG A 98 -8.07 -6.90 19.07
N ASN A 99 -9.11 -7.71 19.26
CA ASN A 99 -9.66 -8.56 18.20
C ASN A 99 -10.94 -7.93 17.64
N ILE A 100 -11.14 -8.06 16.33
CA ILE A 100 -12.39 -7.72 15.65
C ILE A 100 -13.11 -9.03 15.32
N VAL A 101 -14.36 -9.15 15.74
CA VAL A 101 -15.21 -10.32 15.45
C VAL A 101 -16.46 -9.86 14.71
N PHE A 102 -16.70 -10.45 13.54
CA PHE A 102 -17.89 -10.18 12.74
C PHE A 102 -18.98 -11.23 13.03
N ILE A 103 -20.15 -10.79 13.52
CA ILE A 103 -21.27 -11.67 13.89
C ILE A 103 -22.53 -11.24 13.11
N GLY A 104 -23.30 -12.21 12.61
CA GLY A 104 -24.63 -11.97 12.00
C GLY A 104 -24.96 -12.96 10.87
N ASN A 105 -26.14 -12.81 10.28
CA ASN A 105 -26.65 -13.69 9.23
C ASN A 105 -25.81 -13.69 7.93
N PRO A 106 -25.79 -14.75 7.13
CA PRO A 106 -25.13 -14.74 5.81
C PRO A 106 -25.59 -13.57 4.94
N GLY A 107 -24.70 -13.06 4.07
CA GLY A 107 -25.04 -11.98 3.13
C GLY A 107 -25.00 -10.55 3.69
N THR A 108 -24.71 -10.32 4.97
CA THR A 108 -24.73 -8.98 5.59
C THR A 108 -23.43 -8.15 5.40
N GLY A 109 -22.58 -8.50 4.45
CA GLY A 109 -21.36 -7.72 4.16
C GLY A 109 -20.14 -8.00 5.05
N LYS A 110 -20.18 -9.00 5.95
CA LYS A 110 -19.05 -9.35 6.83
C LYS A 110 -17.75 -9.65 6.08
N SER A 111 -17.80 -10.54 5.10
CA SER A 111 -16.62 -10.90 4.29
C SER A 111 -16.09 -9.71 3.49
N TYR A 112 -16.97 -8.80 3.06
CA TYR A 112 -16.56 -7.58 2.40
C TYR A 112 -15.73 -6.70 3.34
N LEU A 113 -16.28 -6.42 4.53
CA LEU A 113 -15.64 -5.55 5.52
C LEU A 113 -14.32 -6.13 6.02
N SER A 114 -14.25 -7.45 6.26
CA SER A 114 -13.00 -8.10 6.67
C SER A 114 -11.92 -8.01 5.58
N ILE A 115 -12.28 -8.17 4.30
CA ILE A 115 -11.36 -7.98 3.18
C ILE A 115 -10.91 -6.52 3.09
N ALA A 116 -11.84 -5.56 3.17
CA ALA A 116 -11.53 -4.14 3.07
C ALA A 116 -10.59 -3.67 4.19
N ILE A 117 -10.84 -4.10 5.43
CA ILE A 117 -9.94 -3.84 6.57
C ILE A 117 -8.58 -4.51 6.34
N GLY A 118 -8.57 -5.75 5.84
CA GLY A 118 -7.35 -6.46 5.47
C GLY A 118 -6.52 -5.70 4.43
N ILE A 119 -7.15 -5.12 3.41
CA ILE A 119 -6.48 -4.30 2.39
C ILE A 119 -5.87 -3.05 3.02
N LYS A 120 -6.60 -2.31 3.87
CA LYS A 120 -6.03 -1.14 4.58
C LYS A 120 -4.86 -1.55 5.49
N ALA A 121 -4.94 -2.70 6.15
CA ALA A 121 -3.84 -3.21 6.97
C ALA A 121 -2.58 -3.52 6.12
N LEU A 122 -2.75 -4.12 4.95
CA LEU A 122 -1.65 -4.37 3.99
C LEU A 122 -0.98 -3.07 3.52
N MET A 123 -1.78 -2.04 3.22
CA MET A 123 -1.31 -0.71 2.84
C MET A 123 -0.50 -0.06 3.98
N LYS A 124 -0.92 -0.25 5.24
CA LYS A 124 -0.20 0.23 6.43
C LYS A 124 1.02 -0.61 6.81
N GLY A 125 1.36 -1.65 6.06
CA GLY A 125 2.56 -2.46 6.29
C GLY A 125 2.34 -3.76 7.08
N TYR A 126 1.12 -4.01 7.56
CA TYR A 126 0.80 -5.23 8.31
C TYR A 126 0.70 -6.44 7.39
N LYS A 127 1.00 -7.62 7.94
CA LYS A 127 0.79 -8.90 7.27
C LYS A 127 -0.65 -9.35 7.52
N VAL A 128 -1.33 -9.77 6.46
CA VAL A 128 -2.69 -10.33 6.51
C VAL A 128 -2.65 -11.72 5.90
N LEU A 129 -3.54 -12.60 6.34
CA LEU A 129 -3.78 -13.91 5.74
C LEU A 129 -5.29 -14.16 5.73
N PHE A 130 -5.82 -14.52 4.57
CA PHE A 130 -7.19 -14.98 4.37
C PHE A 130 -7.13 -16.44 3.93
N THR A 131 -7.87 -17.33 4.59
CA THR A 131 -7.88 -18.78 4.31
C THR A 131 -9.31 -19.29 4.36
#